data_AF-A0A7C6X4J1-F1
#
_entry.id   AF-A0A7C6X4J1-F1
#
_cell.length_a   1.000
_cell.length_b   1.000
_cell.length_c   1.000
_cell.angle_alpha   90.00
_cell.angle_beta   90.00
_cell.angle_gamma   90.00
#
_symmetry.space_group_name_H-M   'P 1'
#
loop_
_entity.id
_entity.type
_entity.pdbx_description
1 polymer ?
#
loop_
_entity_poly.entity_id
_entity_poly.type
_entity_poly.pdbx_seq_one_letter_code
_entity_poly.pdbx_strand_id
1 'polypeptide(L)'
;MADDKGSVTTLVETIALFTFYRDEAERCRESGAYLASCVLLASALEAALLAMVECFAHEVAEFTRKFKGKARELSRPRREWGLSQLLLIARHLDWLPSSHCSKGNLDPHEAKVGDYIEVVRVIRNLIHPAIYLREYPGEPITEKHLDISYKVLEIACDCLSDRLESALKAKRHDSKHRRPKTPRCTN
;
A
#
# COMPACT_ATOMS: atom_id res chain seq x y z
N MET A 1 26.73 -7.43 -6.90
CA MET A 1 25.69 -8.32 -7.45
C MET A 1 25.38 -9.45 -6.46
N ALA A 2 25.04 -9.10 -5.23
CA ALA A 2 24.62 -10.02 -4.18
C ALA A 2 23.50 -9.31 -3.42
N ASP A 3 22.25 -9.51 -3.87
CA ASP A 3 21.05 -8.96 -3.19
C ASP A 3 19.75 -9.66 -3.62
N ASP A 4 19.76 -10.37 -4.77
CA ASP A 4 18.54 -10.90 -5.39
C ASP A 4 17.87 -12.03 -4.58
N LYS A 5 18.64 -12.88 -3.88
CA LYS A 5 18.08 -13.95 -3.04
C LYS A 5 17.47 -13.45 -1.73
N GLY A 6 17.97 -12.33 -1.19
CA GLY A 6 17.44 -11.74 0.04
C GLY A 6 16.09 -11.06 -0.18
N SER A 7 15.91 -10.40 -1.34
CA SER A 7 14.69 -9.66 -1.67
C SER A 7 13.48 -10.58 -1.88
N VAL A 8 13.64 -11.73 -2.56
CA VAL A 8 12.52 -12.66 -2.81
C VAL A 8 12.00 -13.30 -1.52
N THR A 9 12.88 -13.70 -0.60
CA THR A 9 12.48 -14.23 0.70
C THR A 9 11.72 -13.19 1.52
N THR A 10 12.19 -11.94 1.55
CA THR A 10 11.50 -10.84 2.23
C THR A 10 10.13 -10.52 1.62
N LEU A 11 9.98 -10.62 0.30
CA LEU A 11 8.67 -10.43 -0.36
C LEU A 11 7.66 -11.50 0.05
N VAL A 12 8.06 -12.77 0.07
CA VAL A 12 7.19 -13.89 0.48
C VAL A 12 6.76 -13.73 1.95
N GLU A 13 7.70 -13.37 2.83
CA GLU A 13 7.41 -13.09 4.24
C GLU A 13 6.42 -11.93 4.40
N THR A 14 6.59 -10.87 3.61
CA THR A 14 5.69 -9.71 3.63
C THR A 14 4.27 -10.07 3.17
N ILE A 15 4.14 -10.90 2.14
CA ILE A 15 2.84 -11.40 1.67
C ILE A 15 2.20 -12.31 2.72
N ALA A 16 2.97 -13.14 3.41
CA ALA A 16 2.46 -13.97 4.51
C ALA A 16 1.94 -13.10 5.67
N LEU A 17 2.61 -11.99 5.99
CA LEU A 17 2.14 -11.02 6.99
C LEU A 17 0.83 -10.35 6.58
N PHE A 18 0.65 -10.02 5.29
CA PHE A 18 -0.64 -9.52 4.79
C PHE A 18 -1.78 -10.49 5.11
N THR A 19 -1.62 -11.78 4.78
CA THR A 19 -2.63 -12.81 5.04
C THR A 19 -2.86 -12.96 6.54
N PHE A 20 -1.79 -13.03 7.33
CA PHE A 20 -1.87 -13.14 8.79
C PHE A 20 -2.69 -12.00 9.41
N TYR A 21 -2.40 -10.75 9.07
CA TYR A 21 -3.13 -9.60 9.61
C TYR A 21 -4.58 -9.56 9.16
N ARG A 22 -4.87 -9.95 7.91
CA ARG A 22 -6.25 -10.02 7.41
C ARG A 22 -7.05 -11.08 8.15
N ASP A 23 -6.49 -12.26 8.37
CA ASP A 23 -7.17 -13.35 9.07
C ASP A 23 -7.35 -13.04 10.57
N GLU A 24 -6.40 -12.35 11.20
CA GLU A 24 -6.55 -11.86 12.58
C GLU A 24 -7.60 -10.75 12.67
N ALA A 25 -7.72 -9.89 11.65
CA ALA A 25 -8.77 -8.89 11.59
C ALA A 25 -10.16 -9.55 11.56
N GLU A 26 -10.31 -10.67 10.84
CA GLU A 26 -11.56 -11.43 10.80
C GLU A 26 -11.90 -12.04 12.17
N ARG A 27 -10.92 -12.64 12.85
CA ARG A 27 -11.12 -13.12 14.23
C ARG A 27 -11.55 -12.00 15.18
N CYS A 28 -10.95 -10.82 15.04
CA CYS A 28 -11.35 -9.65 15.82
C CYS A 28 -12.79 -9.21 15.50
N ARG A 29 -13.19 -9.24 14.22
CA ARG A 29 -14.55 -8.93 13.78
C ARG A 29 -15.57 -9.87 14.44
N GLU A 30 -15.33 -11.18 14.37
CA GLU A 30 -16.20 -12.20 14.95
C GLU A 30 -16.39 -12.03 16.47
N SER A 31 -15.36 -11.50 17.16
CA SER A 31 -15.42 -11.21 18.59
C SER A 31 -16.02 -9.83 18.95
N GLY A 32 -16.38 -9.00 17.97
CA GLY A 32 -16.85 -7.63 18.20
C GLY A 32 -15.75 -6.62 18.54
N ALA A 33 -14.47 -6.99 18.41
CA ALA A 33 -13.31 -6.13 18.67
C ALA A 33 -13.01 -5.21 17.47
N TYR A 34 -13.95 -4.32 17.12
CA TYR A 34 -13.91 -3.56 15.87
C TYR A 34 -12.68 -2.64 15.72
N LEU A 35 -12.25 -1.94 16.78
CA LEU A 35 -11.03 -1.12 16.73
C LEU A 35 -9.80 -1.96 16.42
N ALA A 36 -9.64 -3.11 17.09
CA ALA A 36 -8.53 -4.02 16.85
C ALA A 36 -8.55 -4.55 15.41
N SER A 37 -9.73 -4.95 14.93
CA SER A 37 -9.92 -5.39 13.55
C SER A 37 -9.51 -4.31 12.54
N CYS A 38 -9.94 -3.05 12.71
CA CYS A 38 -9.52 -1.93 11.85
C CYS A 38 -7.99 -1.70 11.86
N VAL A 39 -7.35 -1.81 13.03
CA VAL A 39 -5.89 -1.68 13.16
C VAL A 39 -5.16 -2.79 12.41
N LEU A 40 -5.68 -4.02 12.47
CA LEU A 40 -5.12 -5.17 11.76
C LEU A 40 -5.32 -5.04 10.24
N LEU A 41 -6.47 -4.56 9.76
CA LEU A 41 -6.68 -4.26 8.34
C LEU A 41 -5.71 -3.17 7.83
N ALA A 42 -5.47 -2.13 8.63
CA ALA A 42 -4.47 -1.12 8.29
C ALA A 42 -3.04 -1.72 8.23
N SER A 43 -2.75 -2.72 9.06
CA SER A 43 -1.47 -3.44 9.07
C SER A 43 -1.35 -4.38 7.85
N ALA A 44 -2.45 -5.02 7.45
CA ALA A 44 -2.51 -5.75 6.19
C ALA A 44 -2.25 -4.82 5.00
N LEU A 45 -2.90 -3.66 4.93
CA LEU A 45 -2.64 -2.67 3.88
C LEU A 45 -1.17 -2.22 3.85
N GLU A 46 -0.57 -1.99 5.02
CA GLU A 46 0.85 -1.66 5.15
C GLU A 46 1.74 -2.76 4.54
N ALA A 47 1.47 -4.03 4.85
CA ALA A 47 2.18 -5.17 4.28
C ALA A 47 2.01 -5.26 2.75
N ALA A 48 0.80 -5.07 2.22
CA ALA A 48 0.56 -5.06 0.78
C ALA A 48 1.36 -3.96 0.07
N LEU A 49 1.42 -2.76 0.65
CA LEU A 49 2.20 -1.66 0.10
C LEU A 49 3.71 -1.86 0.22
N LEU A 50 4.19 -2.50 1.29
CA LEU A 50 5.59 -2.92 1.40
C LEU A 50 5.96 -3.93 0.30
N ALA A 51 5.10 -4.90 0.03
CA ALA A 51 5.29 -5.85 -1.07
C ALA A 51 5.38 -5.13 -2.43
N MET A 52 4.54 -4.11 -2.65
CA MET A 52 4.62 -3.26 -3.85
C MET A 52 5.96 -2.51 -3.93
N VAL A 53 6.46 -1.97 -2.82
CA VAL A 53 7.77 -1.29 -2.78
C VAL A 53 8.91 -2.22 -3.20
N GLU A 54 8.86 -3.49 -2.82
CA GLU A 54 9.84 -4.50 -3.26
C GLU A 54 9.67 -4.82 -4.75
N CYS A 55 8.43 -5.07 -5.22
CA CYS A 55 8.14 -5.36 -6.63
C CYS A 55 8.53 -4.22 -7.59
N PHE A 56 8.43 -2.96 -7.14
CA PHE A 56 8.71 -1.76 -7.91
C PHE A 56 9.95 -1.02 -7.39
N ALA A 57 10.94 -1.75 -6.87
CA ALA A 57 12.08 -1.18 -6.16
C ALA A 57 12.86 -0.09 -6.93
N HIS A 58 12.97 -0.21 -8.26
CA HIS A 58 13.61 0.79 -9.10
C HIS A 58 12.79 2.09 -9.16
N GLU A 59 11.49 1.99 -9.48
CA GLU A 59 10.58 3.14 -9.55
C GLU A 59 10.54 3.91 -8.22
N VAL A 60 10.47 3.17 -7.10
CA VAL A 60 10.53 3.74 -5.75
C VAL A 60 11.86 4.41 -5.46
N ALA A 61 12.99 3.83 -5.89
CA ALA A 61 14.31 4.44 -5.72
C ALA A 61 14.42 5.77 -6.47
N GLU A 62 13.92 5.83 -7.71
CA GLU A 62 13.92 7.05 -8.51
C GLU A 62 13.02 8.13 -7.92
N PHE A 63 11.83 7.76 -7.47
CA PHE A 63 10.92 8.65 -6.76
C PHE A 63 11.59 9.22 -5.51
N THR A 64 12.12 8.36 -4.64
CA THR A 64 12.77 8.76 -3.40
C THR A 64 13.95 9.68 -3.67
N ARG A 65 14.76 9.42 -4.71
CA ARG A 65 15.87 10.28 -5.12
C ARG A 65 15.40 11.67 -5.56
N LYS A 66 14.31 11.75 -6.34
CA LYS A 66 13.72 13.04 -6.77
C LYS A 66 13.13 13.83 -5.59
N PHE A 67 12.66 13.14 -4.55
CA PHE A 67 12.07 13.74 -3.35
C PHE A 67 13.06 14.02 -2.22
N LYS A 68 14.34 13.61 -2.34
CA LYS A 68 15.40 13.95 -1.37
C LYS A 68 15.51 15.47 -1.26
N GLY A 69 15.08 16.00 -0.12
CA GLY A 69 15.04 17.43 0.20
C GLY A 69 13.66 17.98 0.54
N LYS A 70 12.57 17.35 0.05
CA LYS A 70 11.18 17.79 0.33
C LYS A 70 10.47 16.97 1.39
N ALA A 71 10.84 15.70 1.57
CA ALA A 71 10.21 14.80 2.54
C ALA A 71 11.27 14.13 3.41
N ARG A 72 11.51 14.69 4.61
CA ARG A 72 12.43 14.11 5.61
C ARG A 72 11.99 12.69 6.02
N GLU A 73 10.71 12.38 5.90
CA GLU A 73 10.12 11.10 6.27
C GLU A 73 10.59 9.91 5.41
N LEU A 74 10.99 10.15 4.15
CA LEU A 74 11.49 9.10 3.25
C LEU A 74 13.01 8.88 3.34
N SER A 75 13.67 9.52 4.32
CA SER A 75 15.12 9.36 4.52
C SER A 75 15.50 8.07 5.25
N ARG A 76 14.53 7.42 5.91
CA ARG A 76 14.74 6.17 6.63
C ARG A 76 14.88 4.97 5.69
N PRO A 77 15.55 3.88 6.12
CA PRO A 77 15.54 2.61 5.41
C PRO A 77 14.12 2.15 5.09
N ARG A 78 13.93 1.47 3.95
CA ARG A 78 12.60 1.04 3.47
C ARG A 78 11.83 0.19 4.48
N ARG A 79 12.55 -0.64 5.24
CA ARG A 79 11.99 -1.52 6.29
C ARG A 79 11.43 -0.76 7.50
N GLU A 80 11.72 0.53 7.62
CA GLU A 80 11.23 1.40 8.70
C GLU A 80 10.10 2.32 8.24
N TRP A 81 9.63 2.19 7.00
CA TRP A 81 8.51 2.96 6.50
C TRP A 81 7.20 2.41 7.08
N GLY A 82 6.43 3.26 7.72
CA GLY A 82 5.07 2.94 8.13
C GLY A 82 4.05 3.32 7.06
N LEU A 83 2.78 3.00 7.31
CA LEU A 83 1.67 3.28 6.40
C LEU A 83 1.67 4.71 5.83
N SER A 84 1.97 5.75 6.62
CA SER A 84 1.98 7.13 6.11
C SER A 84 2.97 7.33 4.96
N GLN A 85 4.18 6.79 5.07
CA GLN A 85 5.20 6.89 4.02
C GLN A 85 4.83 6.06 2.80
N LEU A 86 4.27 4.87 3.02
CA LEU A 86 3.85 3.98 1.94
C LEU A 86 2.68 4.54 1.13
N LEU A 87 1.71 5.18 1.79
CA LEU A 87 0.61 5.86 1.11
C LEU A 87 1.06 7.06 0.29
N LEU A 88 2.04 7.81 0.80
CA LEU A 88 2.66 8.89 0.04
C LEU A 88 3.27 8.35 -1.27
N ILE A 89 4.03 7.25 -1.19
CA ILE A 89 4.63 6.60 -2.36
C ILE A 89 3.54 6.11 -3.32
N ALA A 90 2.56 5.36 -2.82
CA ALA A 90 1.49 4.77 -3.63
C ALA A 90 0.66 5.83 -4.36
N ARG A 91 0.40 6.97 -3.71
CA ARG A 91 -0.28 8.11 -4.33
C ARG A 91 0.56 8.76 -5.43
N HIS A 92 1.85 8.96 -5.19
CA HIS A 92 2.73 9.63 -6.16
C HIS A 92 3.13 8.76 -7.35
N LEU A 93 3.10 7.43 -7.17
CA LEU A 93 3.36 6.46 -8.22
C LEU A 93 2.07 5.92 -8.86
N ASP A 94 0.92 6.55 -8.56
CA ASP A 94 -0.39 6.20 -9.11
C ASP A 94 -0.77 4.72 -8.92
N TRP A 95 -0.29 4.07 -7.84
CA TRP A 95 -0.69 2.71 -7.48
C TRP A 95 -2.12 2.68 -6.93
N LEU A 96 -2.53 3.79 -6.31
CA LEU A 96 -3.85 3.97 -5.74
C LEU A 96 -4.47 5.24 -6.33
N PRO A 97 -5.60 5.12 -7.05
CA PRO A 97 -6.29 6.28 -7.59
C PRO A 97 -6.69 7.24 -6.47
N SER A 98 -6.36 8.52 -6.62
CA SER A 98 -6.80 9.60 -5.73
C SER A 98 -7.41 10.74 -6.55
N SER A 99 -8.36 11.48 -6.00
CA SER A 99 -8.98 12.63 -6.68
C SER A 99 -8.17 13.93 -6.54
N HIS A 100 -6.95 13.86 -6.01
CA HIS A 100 -6.11 15.02 -5.65
C HIS A 100 -6.80 16.01 -4.70
N CYS A 101 -7.83 15.56 -3.96
CA CYS A 101 -8.57 16.42 -3.05
C CYS A 101 -7.65 16.97 -1.95
N SER A 102 -7.56 18.29 -1.87
CA SER A 102 -6.76 18.96 -0.84
C SER A 102 -7.41 18.71 0.51
N LYS A 103 -6.61 18.37 1.52
CA LYS A 103 -7.05 18.08 2.90
C LYS A 103 -8.15 19.07 3.35
N GLY A 104 -9.40 18.61 3.46
CA GLY A 104 -10.47 19.42 4.03
C GLY A 104 -11.89 18.99 3.68
N ASN A 105 -12.16 18.61 2.42
CA ASN A 105 -13.50 18.19 1.99
C ASN A 105 -13.38 17.00 1.04
N LEU A 106 -13.57 15.79 1.58
CA LEU A 106 -13.67 14.59 0.77
C LEU A 106 -15.11 14.53 0.23
N ASP A 107 -15.31 14.87 -1.04
CA ASP A 107 -16.60 14.66 -1.70
C ASP A 107 -16.80 13.15 -1.91
N PRO A 108 -17.79 12.51 -1.26
CA PRO A 108 -18.02 11.08 -1.41
C PRO A 108 -18.31 10.65 -2.86
N HIS A 109 -18.81 11.56 -3.70
CA HIS A 109 -19.14 11.30 -5.10
C HIS A 109 -17.92 11.31 -6.03
N GLU A 110 -16.84 12.00 -5.64
CA GLU A 110 -15.60 12.09 -6.42
C GLU A 110 -14.42 11.36 -5.76
N ALA A 111 -14.57 10.94 -4.50
CA ALA A 111 -13.54 10.25 -3.74
C ALA A 111 -13.17 8.91 -4.37
N LYS A 112 -11.86 8.70 -4.54
CA LYS A 112 -11.29 7.44 -4.99
C LYS A 112 -10.70 6.68 -3.79
N VAL A 113 -10.33 5.42 -4.00
CA VAL A 113 -9.80 4.56 -2.93
C VAL A 113 -8.61 5.17 -2.19
N GLY A 114 -7.72 5.88 -2.88
CA GLY A 114 -6.58 6.57 -2.30
C GLY A 114 -6.95 7.70 -1.32
N ASP A 115 -8.17 8.22 -1.41
CA ASP A 115 -8.71 9.22 -0.50
C ASP A 115 -9.33 8.55 0.74
N TYR A 116 -10.02 7.42 0.55
CA TYR A 116 -10.60 6.64 1.66
C TYR A 116 -9.55 5.93 2.54
N ILE A 117 -8.36 5.65 2.01
CA ILE A 117 -7.30 5.02 2.82
C ILE A 117 -6.80 5.95 3.94
N GLU A 118 -6.96 7.27 3.81
CA GLU A 118 -6.70 8.19 4.92
C GLU A 118 -7.63 7.93 6.11
N VAL A 119 -8.87 7.48 5.86
CA VAL A 119 -9.81 7.07 6.91
C VAL A 119 -9.27 5.85 7.66
N VAL A 120 -8.78 4.83 6.95
CA VAL A 120 -8.16 3.64 7.55
C VAL A 120 -6.95 4.02 8.41
N ARG A 121 -6.13 4.97 7.93
CA ARG A 121 -5.00 5.51 8.70
C ARG A 121 -5.44 6.24 9.97
N VAL A 122 -6.47 7.08 9.87
CA VAL A 122 -7.04 7.81 11.02
C VAL A 122 -7.58 6.82 12.05
N ILE A 123 -8.40 5.85 11.64
CA ILE A 123 -8.96 4.84 12.53
C ILE A 123 -7.85 4.05 13.22
N ARG A 124 -6.82 3.62 12.49
CA ARG A 124 -5.68 2.92 13.09
C ARG A 124 -4.98 3.77 14.16
N ASN A 125 -4.85 5.07 13.93
CA ASN A 125 -4.22 5.96 14.91
C ASN A 125 -5.05 6.15 16.19
N LEU A 126 -6.33 5.81 16.19
CA LEU A 126 -7.17 5.81 17.40
C LEU A 126 -6.73 4.76 18.42
N ILE A 127 -5.88 3.79 18.05
CA ILE A 127 -5.24 2.90 19.04
C ILE A 127 -4.41 3.68 20.09
N HIS A 128 -3.99 4.91 19.75
CA HIS A 128 -3.30 5.80 20.67
C HIS A 128 -4.30 6.60 21.51
N PRO A 129 -4.34 6.44 22.85
CA PRO A 129 -5.37 7.08 23.69
C PRO A 129 -5.42 8.61 23.57
N ALA A 130 -4.26 9.26 23.47
CA ALA A 130 -4.20 10.71 23.30
C ALA A 130 -4.78 11.20 21.97
N ILE A 131 -4.71 10.38 20.91
CA ILE A 131 -5.34 10.68 19.61
C ILE A 131 -6.83 10.40 19.70
N TYR A 132 -7.22 9.25 20.27
CA TYR A 132 -8.63 8.91 20.48
C TYR A 132 -9.38 10.02 21.19
N LEU A 133 -8.87 10.47 22.34
CA LEU A 133 -9.50 11.51 23.15
C LEU A 133 -9.60 12.87 22.45
N ARG A 134 -8.66 13.17 21.53
CA ARG A 134 -8.61 14.46 20.83
C ARG A 134 -9.48 14.49 19.58
N GLU A 135 -9.42 13.42 18.77
CA GLU A 135 -10.03 13.38 17.44
C GLU A 135 -11.39 12.67 17.43
N TYR A 136 -11.66 11.80 18.42
CA TYR A 136 -12.86 10.96 18.45
C TYR A 136 -13.45 10.85 19.88
N PRO A 137 -13.78 11.97 20.55
CA PRO A 137 -14.20 11.95 21.94
C PRO A 137 -15.60 11.33 22.11
N GLY A 138 -15.68 10.25 22.89
CA GLY A 138 -16.96 9.70 23.37
C GLY A 138 -17.74 8.84 22.37
N GLU A 139 -17.24 8.65 21.15
CA GLU A 139 -17.86 7.76 20.16
C GLU A 139 -17.14 6.41 20.09
N PRO A 140 -17.84 5.27 20.13
CA PRO A 140 -17.22 3.96 19.96
C PRO A 140 -16.93 3.68 18.47
N ILE A 141 -15.87 2.93 18.20
CA ILE A 141 -15.68 2.31 16.89
C ILE A 141 -16.67 1.17 16.73
N THR A 142 -17.47 1.25 15.66
CA THR A 142 -18.57 0.34 15.36
C THR A 142 -18.26 -0.56 14.16
N GLU A 143 -19.09 -1.58 13.96
CA GLU A 143 -19.03 -2.47 12.78
C GLU A 143 -19.05 -1.69 11.46
N LYS A 144 -19.81 -0.58 11.37
CA LYS A 144 -19.84 0.25 10.17
C LYS A 144 -18.46 0.81 9.79
N HIS A 145 -17.64 1.19 10.78
CA HIS A 145 -16.27 1.65 10.54
C HIS A 145 -15.39 0.52 10.02
N LEU A 146 -15.63 -0.69 10.53
CA LEU A 146 -14.94 -1.88 10.09
C LEU A 146 -15.32 -2.28 8.67
N ASP A 147 -16.61 -2.29 8.32
CA ASP A 147 -17.08 -2.60 6.96
C ASP A 147 -16.48 -1.64 5.92
N ILE A 148 -16.39 -0.34 6.25
CA ILE A 148 -15.69 0.64 5.41
C ILE A 148 -14.21 0.26 5.27
N SER A 149 -13.55 -0.13 6.36
CA SER A 149 -12.12 -0.50 6.34
C SER A 149 -11.86 -1.74 5.48
N TYR A 150 -12.72 -2.77 5.54
CA TYR A 150 -12.66 -3.94 4.66
C TYR A 150 -12.81 -3.54 3.20
N LYS A 151 -13.87 -2.80 2.88
CA LYS A 151 -14.14 -2.36 1.51
C LYS A 151 -12.99 -1.55 0.93
N VAL A 152 -12.37 -0.68 1.74
CA VAL A 152 -11.19 0.09 1.32
C VAL A 152 -9.99 -0.83 1.06
N LEU A 153 -9.74 -1.82 1.93
CA LEU A 153 -8.67 -2.79 1.73
C LEU A 153 -8.87 -3.62 0.46
N GLU A 154 -10.09 -4.10 0.21
CA GLU A 154 -10.44 -4.89 -0.99
C GLU A 154 -10.17 -4.09 -2.27
N ILE A 155 -10.73 -2.88 -2.38
CA ILE A 155 -10.53 -2.02 -3.55
C ILE A 155 -9.06 -1.65 -3.72
N ALA A 156 -8.33 -1.43 -2.61
CA ALA A 156 -6.89 -1.17 -2.67
C ALA A 156 -6.15 -2.39 -3.24
N CYS A 157 -6.44 -3.61 -2.75
CA CYS A 157 -5.83 -4.84 -3.25
C CYS A 157 -6.09 -5.04 -4.75
N ASP A 158 -7.30 -4.75 -5.23
CA ASP A 158 -7.63 -4.82 -6.65
C ASP A 158 -6.76 -3.86 -7.47
N CYS A 159 -6.65 -2.59 -7.04
CA CYS A 159 -5.80 -1.59 -7.72
C CYS A 159 -4.32 -2.02 -7.77
N LEU A 160 -3.79 -2.54 -6.65
CA LEU A 160 -2.41 -3.00 -6.57
C LEU A 160 -2.18 -4.23 -7.48
N SER A 161 -3.16 -5.13 -7.53
CA SER A 161 -3.13 -6.32 -8.40
C SER A 161 -3.16 -5.93 -9.87
N ASP A 162 -4.04 -5.02 -10.28
CA ASP A 162 -4.12 -4.48 -11.64
C ASP A 162 -2.79 -3.84 -12.08
N ARG A 163 -2.14 -3.09 -11.17
CA ARG A 163 -0.83 -2.50 -11.40
C ARG A 163 0.24 -3.58 -11.62
N LEU A 164 0.27 -4.61 -10.79
CA LEU A 164 1.20 -5.74 -10.93
C LEU A 164 0.99 -6.47 -12.26
N GLU A 165 -0.25 -6.80 -12.61
CA GLU A 165 -0.58 -7.44 -13.88
C GLU A 165 -0.13 -6.63 -15.09
N SER A 166 -0.40 -5.33 -15.06
CA SER A 166 -0.02 -4.41 -16.13
C SER A 166 1.50 -4.37 -16.32
N ALA A 167 2.26 -4.35 -15.22
CA ALA A 167 3.72 -4.40 -15.25
C ALA A 167 4.24 -5.74 -15.81
N LEU A 168 3.61 -6.86 -15.44
CA LEU A 168 3.97 -8.19 -15.97
C LEU A 168 3.67 -8.30 -17.47
N LYS A 169 2.55 -7.76 -17.93
CA LYS A 169 2.18 -7.70 -19.36
C LYS A 169 3.22 -6.87 -20.15
N ALA A 170 3.60 -5.69 -19.65
CA ALA A 170 4.61 -4.84 -20.29
C ALA A 170 5.97 -5.55 -20.47
N LYS A 171 6.48 -6.22 -19.42
CA LYS A 171 7.74 -6.98 -19.51
C LYS A 171 7.70 -8.10 -20.57
N ARG A 172 6.56 -8.78 -20.72
CA ARG A 172 6.38 -9.83 -21.73
C ARG A 172 6.43 -9.27 -23.15
N HIS A 173 5.91 -8.07 -23.40
CA HIS A 173 5.97 -7.43 -24.72
C HIS A 173 7.40 -6.99 -25.08
N ASP A 174 8.14 -6.39 -24.15
CA ASP A 174 9.54 -5.97 -24.38
C ASP A 174 10.47 -7.14 -24.73
N SER A 175 10.24 -8.30 -24.09
CA SER A 175 11.01 -9.51 -24.35
C SER A 175 10.79 -10.10 -25.76
N LYS A 176 9.63 -9.86 -26.39
CA LYS A 176 9.32 -10.33 -27.75
C LYS A 176 9.97 -9.48 -28.84
N HIS A 177 10.21 -8.18 -28.58
CA HIS A 177 10.84 -7.27 -29.53
C HIS A 177 12.38 -7.31 -29.54
N ARG A 178 13.02 -7.94 -28.54
CA ARG A 178 14.48 -8.12 -28.46
C ARG A 178 15.00 -9.43 -29.08
N ARG A 179 14.33 -9.99 -30.11
CA ARG A 179 14.92 -11.09 -30.88
C ARG A 179 16.15 -10.56 -31.65
N PRO A 180 17.35 -11.14 -31.50
CA PRO A 180 18.52 -10.68 -32.21
C PRO A 180 18.32 -10.87 -33.72
N LYS A 181 18.59 -9.83 -34.52
CA LYS A 181 18.84 -10.01 -35.95
C LYS A 181 20.07 -10.91 -36.07
N THR A 182 19.88 -12.14 -36.54
CA THR A 182 20.98 -13.03 -36.89
C THR A 182 21.92 -12.28 -37.86
N PRO A 183 23.22 -12.20 -37.58
CA PRO A 183 24.15 -11.65 -38.55
C PRO A 183 24.12 -12.55 -39.78
N ARG A 184 23.74 -11.98 -40.93
CA ARG A 184 23.90 -12.66 -42.22
C ARG A 184 25.40 -12.78 -42.46
N CYS A 185 25.92 -14.00 -42.39
CA CYS A 185 27.21 -14.32 -42.96
C CYS A 185 27.11 -14.11 -44.48
N THR A 186 27.79 -13.09 -44.98
CA THR A 186 28.06 -12.92 -46.41
C THR A 186 29.33 -13.70 -46.72
N ASN A 187 29.20 -14.76 -47.54
CA ASN A 187 30.31 -15.39 -48.24
C ASN A 187 30.60 -14.64 -49.54
#